data_AF-A0A6A6PZL0-F1
#
_entry.id   AF-A0A6A6PZL0-F1
#
_cell.length_a   1.000
_cell.length_b   1.000
_cell.length_c   1.000
_cell.angle_alpha   90.00
_cell.angle_beta   90.00
_cell.angle_gamma   90.00
#
_symmetry.space_group_name_H-M   'P 1'
#
loop_
_entity.id
_entity.type
_entity.pdbx_description
1 polymer ?
#
loop_
_entity_poly.entity_id
_entity_poly.type
_entity_poly.pdbx_seq_one_letter_code
_entity_poly.pdbx_strand_id
1 'polypeptide(L)'
;MPALEKTPSNHHPHYLTTHMGDPCTLGSLDHQLTCNHKIITAAPEPCASNCHLSTSPCINPRSIDKPFTCMACLTERIKHEREEKVRSFRAELEAVAKVLKKGDGMEWIRRKIELVQFAWREVEIDRLVEGIAAGRFCHALYVDESCWEMSEVAVYQFQRSMGPISAGSKRYLDAGMSGIGQGEGTVARLMQNETVAKLVQEEAPTPFPARPRTLFPVRIRSRLPIISKRP
;
A
#
# COMPACT_ATOMS: atom_id res chain seq x y z
N MET A 1 -41.53 19.07 52.15
CA MET A 1 -40.26 19.40 51.44
C MET A 1 -39.80 18.15 50.73
N PRO A 2 -40.17 17.94 49.45
CA PRO A 2 -39.78 16.73 48.72
C PRO A 2 -38.35 16.85 48.18
N ALA A 3 -37.63 15.73 48.20
CA ALA A 3 -36.25 15.60 47.76
C ALA A 3 -36.14 15.70 46.22
N LEU A 4 -35.21 16.53 45.75
CA LEU A 4 -34.84 16.65 44.34
C LEU A 4 -34.03 15.40 43.94
N GLU A 5 -34.64 14.50 43.17
CA GLU A 5 -33.93 13.42 42.50
C GLU A 5 -33.04 14.00 41.40
N LYS A 6 -31.72 13.80 41.52
CA LYS A 6 -30.75 14.11 40.46
C LYS A 6 -30.79 13.01 39.42
N THR A 7 -31.37 13.29 38.26
CA THR A 7 -31.19 12.46 37.06
C THR A 7 -29.70 12.39 36.68
N PRO A 8 -29.14 11.21 36.39
CA PRO A 8 -27.78 11.10 35.90
C PRO A 8 -27.67 11.77 34.53
N SER A 9 -26.84 12.81 34.46
CA SER A 9 -26.39 13.44 33.21
C SER A 9 -25.73 12.37 32.35
N ASN A 10 -26.44 11.94 31.31
CA ASN A 10 -25.95 11.02 30.31
C ASN A 10 -24.97 11.78 29.41
N HIS A 11 -23.75 12.02 29.91
CA HIS A 11 -22.64 12.52 29.11
C HIS A 11 -22.22 11.41 28.14
N HIS A 12 -22.97 11.26 27.05
CA HIS A 12 -22.44 10.59 25.87
C HIS A 12 -21.18 11.37 25.42
N PRO A 13 -20.00 10.74 25.35
CA PRO A 13 -18.86 11.38 24.72
C PRO A 13 -19.19 11.52 23.22
N HIS A 14 -19.60 12.71 22.81
CA HIS A 14 -19.92 13.08 21.43
C HIS A 14 -18.68 13.16 20.50
N TYR A 15 -17.58 12.47 20.81
CA TYR A 15 -16.33 12.55 20.06
C TYR A 15 -15.92 11.23 19.39
N LEU A 16 -16.91 10.48 18.88
CA LEU A 16 -16.66 9.32 18.01
C LEU A 16 -17.25 9.50 16.60
N THR A 17 -17.68 10.70 16.23
CA THR A 17 -17.61 11.06 14.82
C THR A 17 -16.14 11.25 14.51
N THR A 18 -15.50 10.27 13.87
CA THR A 18 -14.29 10.52 13.08
C THR A 18 -14.57 11.82 12.34
N HIS A 19 -13.89 12.92 12.68
CA HIS A 19 -14.13 14.23 12.07
C HIS A 19 -13.86 14.08 10.57
N MET A 20 -14.89 13.68 9.83
CA MET A 20 -14.91 13.70 8.39
C MET A 20 -14.88 15.17 8.02
N GLY A 21 -13.70 15.63 7.64
CA GLY A 21 -13.58 16.79 6.78
C GLY A 21 -13.63 18.12 7.51
N ASP A 22 -12.69 18.37 8.41
CA ASP A 22 -12.16 19.73 8.42
C ASP A 22 -11.50 19.94 7.05
N PRO A 23 -11.98 20.90 6.24
CA PRO A 23 -11.40 21.11 4.93
C PRO A 23 -9.95 21.57 5.08
N CYS A 24 -9.09 21.20 4.12
CA CYS A 24 -7.71 21.65 4.10
C CYS A 24 -7.66 23.20 4.20
N THR A 25 -7.02 23.73 5.25
CA THR A 25 -6.78 25.17 5.40
C THR A 25 -5.41 25.54 4.81
N LEU A 26 -5.14 26.83 4.64
CA LEU A 26 -3.86 27.29 4.05
C LEU A 26 -2.72 26.93 5.00
N GLY A 27 -1.75 26.13 4.52
CA GLY A 27 -0.64 25.66 5.34
C GLY A 27 -1.05 24.67 6.42
N SER A 28 -2.05 23.82 6.17
CA SER A 28 -2.35 22.70 7.06
C SER A 28 -1.22 21.68 7.07
N LEU A 29 -1.08 20.96 8.19
CA LEU A 29 -0.29 19.73 8.25
C LEU A 29 -1.08 18.55 7.73
N ASP A 30 -2.41 18.63 7.79
CA ASP A 30 -3.31 17.58 7.39
C ASP A 30 -4.08 17.95 6.13
N HIS A 31 -4.18 16.99 5.21
CA HIS A 31 -4.91 17.17 3.96
C HIS A 31 -5.85 16.00 3.72
N GLN A 32 -7.06 16.30 3.26
CA GLN A 32 -7.99 15.31 2.75
C GLN A 32 -7.84 15.19 1.23
N LEU A 33 -7.48 14.00 0.75
CA LEU A 33 -7.27 13.73 -0.67
C LEU A 33 -8.56 13.28 -1.35
N THR A 34 -8.68 13.45 -2.67
CA THR A 34 -9.85 13.05 -3.48
C THR A 34 -10.20 11.57 -3.40
N CYS A 35 -9.30 10.73 -2.90
CA CYS A 35 -9.56 9.33 -2.57
C CYS A 35 -10.19 9.14 -1.17
N ASN A 36 -10.64 10.22 -0.54
CA ASN A 36 -11.18 10.32 0.82
C ASN A 36 -10.21 10.01 1.97
N HIS A 37 -8.94 9.69 1.70
CA HIS A 37 -7.94 9.48 2.74
C HIS A 37 -7.38 10.80 3.27
N LYS A 38 -7.12 10.83 4.58
CA LYS A 38 -6.44 11.92 5.26
C LYS A 38 -4.95 11.61 5.40
N ILE A 39 -4.12 12.57 5.01
CA ILE A 39 -2.66 12.50 5.06
C ILE A 39 -2.12 13.57 5.99
N ILE A 40 -0.91 13.36 6.49
CA ILE A 40 -0.14 14.32 7.28
C ILE A 40 1.20 14.58 6.57
N THR A 41 1.53 15.84 6.36
CA THR A 41 2.81 16.29 5.83
C THR A 41 3.80 16.56 6.97
N ALA A 42 5.10 16.47 6.68
CA ALA A 42 6.14 16.71 7.68
C ALA A 42 6.25 18.20 8.09
N ALA A 43 5.75 19.10 7.24
CA ALA A 43 5.70 20.54 7.47
C ALA A 43 4.39 21.10 6.91
N PRO A 44 3.93 22.29 7.34
CA PRO A 44 2.80 22.99 6.75
C PRO A 44 2.93 23.12 5.23
N GLU A 45 2.02 22.56 4.45
CA GLU A 45 2.05 22.63 2.99
C GLU A 45 0.75 23.22 2.40
N PRO A 46 0.81 23.88 1.24
CA PRO A 46 -0.40 24.25 0.52
C PRO A 46 -1.14 23.02 -0.03
N CYS A 47 -2.40 23.18 -0.44
CA CYS A 47 -3.14 22.09 -1.06
C CYS A 47 -2.51 21.67 -2.40
N ALA A 48 -2.40 20.35 -2.62
CA ALA A 48 -2.07 19.79 -3.91
C ALA A 48 -3.32 19.65 -4.82
N SER A 49 -3.09 19.31 -6.09
CA SER A 49 -4.14 19.14 -7.10
C SER A 49 -5.15 18.04 -6.76
N ASN A 50 -4.74 17.04 -5.98
CA ASN A 50 -5.57 15.92 -5.52
C ASN A 50 -6.11 16.10 -4.10
N CYS A 51 -6.08 17.30 -3.50
CA CYS A 51 -6.82 17.59 -2.27
C CYS A 51 -8.31 17.84 -2.58
N HIS A 52 -9.22 17.43 -1.69
CA HIS A 52 -10.63 17.84 -1.77
C HIS A 52 -10.75 19.36 -1.75
N LEU A 53 -11.69 19.89 -2.54
CA LEU A 53 -12.05 21.29 -2.47
C LEU A 53 -12.82 21.52 -1.19
N SER A 54 -12.37 22.48 -0.38
CA SER A 54 -13.23 23.07 0.64
C SER A 54 -14.44 23.66 -0.06
N THR A 55 -15.64 23.34 0.39
CA THR A 55 -16.87 24.02 -0.02
C THR A 55 -16.93 25.46 0.49
N SER A 56 -15.99 25.86 1.36
CA SER A 56 -15.89 27.22 1.87
C SER A 56 -15.21 28.16 0.87
N PRO A 57 -15.74 29.39 0.68
CA PRO A 57 -15.25 30.38 -0.28
C PRO A 57 -13.84 30.94 0.01
N CYS A 58 -13.18 30.50 1.09
CA CYS A 58 -11.78 30.79 1.35
C CYS A 58 -10.90 29.87 0.49
N ILE A 59 -10.78 30.25 -0.79
CA ILE A 59 -10.03 29.58 -1.85
C ILE A 59 -8.59 29.36 -1.39
N ASN A 60 -8.24 28.12 -1.07
CA ASN A 60 -6.87 27.70 -0.83
C ASN A 60 -6.28 27.40 -2.22
N PRO A 61 -5.48 28.31 -2.82
CA PRO A 61 -5.00 28.10 -4.18
C PRO A 61 -4.19 26.81 -4.21
N ARG A 62 -4.60 25.89 -5.10
CA ARG A 62 -3.85 24.67 -5.38
C ARG A 62 -2.56 25.08 -6.09
N SER A 63 -1.53 25.36 -5.31
CA SER A 63 -0.28 25.95 -5.80
C SER A 63 0.83 24.93 -5.98
N ILE A 64 0.58 23.66 -5.64
CA ILE A 64 1.58 22.60 -5.77
C ILE A 64 1.42 21.87 -7.10
N ASP A 65 2.49 21.86 -7.88
CA ASP A 65 2.57 21.18 -9.18
C ASP A 65 2.48 19.66 -9.10
N LYS A 66 2.94 19.06 -7.99
CA LYS A 66 2.92 17.61 -7.75
C LYS A 66 1.80 17.20 -6.79
N PRO A 67 1.00 16.17 -7.12
CA PRO A 67 0.01 15.62 -6.21
C PRO A 67 0.67 14.93 -5.00
N PHE A 68 -0.08 14.83 -3.90
CA PHE A 68 0.33 14.00 -2.77
C PHE A 68 0.17 12.52 -3.08
N THR A 69 1.12 11.70 -2.63
CA THR A 69 1.04 10.25 -2.75
C THR A 69 0.31 9.65 -1.55
N CYS A 70 -0.92 9.16 -1.75
CA CYS A 70 -1.67 8.49 -0.70
C CYS A 70 -1.10 7.09 -0.39
N MET A 71 -0.45 6.91 0.77
CA MET A 71 0.10 5.62 1.17
C MET A 71 -0.97 4.53 1.27
N ALA A 72 -2.15 4.85 1.83
CA ALA A 72 -3.27 3.90 1.94
C ALA A 72 -3.69 3.35 0.57
N CYS A 73 -3.82 4.22 -0.45
CA CYS A 73 -4.13 3.78 -1.81
C CYS A 73 -3.01 2.96 -2.44
N LEU A 74 -1.75 3.32 -2.18
CA LEU A 74 -0.61 2.55 -2.70
C LEU A 74 -0.57 1.14 -2.10
N THR A 75 -0.71 1.02 -0.78
CA THR A 75 -0.67 -0.28 -0.08
C THR A 75 -1.87 -1.14 -0.47
N GLU A 76 -3.05 -0.55 -0.61
CA GLU A 76 -4.25 -1.27 -1.07
C GLU A 76 -4.07 -1.82 -2.49
N ARG A 77 -3.51 -1.02 -3.40
CA ARG A 77 -3.20 -1.49 -4.77
C ARG A 77 -2.22 -2.66 -4.74
N ILE A 78 -1.15 -2.56 -3.96
CA ILE A 78 -0.14 -3.63 -3.85
C ILE A 78 -0.74 -4.89 -3.24
N LYS A 79 -1.58 -4.75 -2.21
CA LYS A 79 -2.32 -5.86 -1.59
C LYS A 79 -3.19 -6.58 -2.62
N HIS A 80 -3.97 -5.85 -3.41
CA HIS A 80 -4.80 -6.43 -4.46
C HIS A 80 -3.95 -7.18 -5.52
N GLU A 81 -2.86 -6.57 -6.00
CA GLU A 81 -1.94 -7.23 -6.93
C GLU A 81 -1.31 -8.50 -6.34
N ARG A 82 -0.94 -8.48 -5.06
CA ARG A 82 -0.41 -9.64 -4.34
C ARG A 82 -1.44 -10.77 -4.28
N GLU A 83 -2.68 -10.46 -3.90
CA GLU A 83 -3.76 -11.44 -3.83
C GLU A 83 -4.04 -12.09 -5.18
N GLU A 84 -4.03 -11.31 -6.26
CA GLU A 84 -4.18 -11.82 -7.62
C GLU A 84 -3.02 -12.75 -8.02
N LYS A 85 -1.78 -12.35 -7.75
CA LYS A 85 -0.59 -13.19 -8.00
C LYS A 85 -0.63 -14.49 -7.22
N VAL A 86 -0.95 -14.43 -5.92
CA VAL A 86 -1.09 -15.61 -5.06
C VAL A 86 -2.19 -16.54 -5.58
N ARG A 87 -3.33 -15.99 -6.00
CA ARG A 87 -4.44 -16.76 -6.57
C ARG A 87 -4.03 -17.49 -7.85
N SER A 88 -3.38 -16.77 -8.79
CA SER A 88 -2.90 -17.37 -10.04
C SER A 88 -1.85 -18.46 -9.78
N PHE A 89 -0.88 -18.18 -8.92
CA PHE A 89 0.20 -19.11 -8.61
C PHE A 89 -0.30 -20.37 -7.88
N ARG A 90 -1.27 -20.22 -6.97
CA ARG A 90 -1.95 -21.35 -6.33
C ARG A 90 -2.59 -22.27 -7.35
N ALA A 91 -3.34 -21.73 -8.31
CA ALA A 91 -4.01 -22.52 -9.34
C ALA A 91 -3.00 -23.31 -10.21
N GLU A 92 -1.84 -22.70 -10.51
CA GLU A 92 -0.75 -23.39 -11.20
C GLU A 92 -0.16 -24.53 -10.36
N LEU A 93 0.09 -24.30 -9.07
CA LEU A 93 0.62 -25.32 -8.17
C LEU A 93 -0.36 -26.48 -7.95
N GLU A 94 -1.67 -26.21 -7.89
CA GLU A 94 -2.72 -27.24 -7.83
C GLU A 94 -2.69 -28.14 -9.07
N ALA A 95 -2.54 -27.55 -10.27
CA ALA A 95 -2.40 -28.31 -11.51
C ALA A 95 -1.14 -29.19 -11.50
N VAL A 96 -0.01 -28.65 -11.03
CA VAL A 96 1.25 -29.40 -10.91
C VAL A 96 1.15 -30.52 -9.88
N ALA A 97 0.56 -30.26 -8.70
CA ALA A 97 0.40 -31.26 -7.64
C ALA A 97 -0.43 -32.46 -8.11
N LYS A 98 -1.48 -32.22 -8.91
CA LYS A 98 -2.31 -33.26 -9.53
C LYS A 98 -1.51 -34.14 -10.48
N VAL A 99 -0.65 -33.56 -11.32
CA VAL A 99 0.20 -34.30 -12.26
C VAL A 99 1.26 -35.12 -11.53
N LEU A 100 1.87 -34.55 -10.49
CA LEU A 100 2.93 -35.21 -9.71
C LEU A 100 2.42 -36.21 -8.67
N LYS A 101 1.09 -36.38 -8.53
CA LYS A 101 0.45 -37.25 -7.53
C LYS A 101 1.01 -37.02 -6.11
N LYS A 102 1.24 -35.77 -5.73
CA LYS A 102 1.72 -35.42 -4.39
C LYS A 102 0.64 -35.78 -3.36
N GLY A 103 0.95 -36.75 -2.48
CA GLY A 103 0.03 -37.26 -1.46
C GLY A 103 -0.42 -36.20 -0.45
N ASP A 104 0.41 -35.18 -0.21
CA ASP A 104 0.09 -34.00 0.61
C ASP A 104 0.16 -32.72 -0.23
N GLY A 105 -0.73 -32.63 -1.22
CA GLY A 105 -0.74 -31.53 -2.19
C GLY A 105 -0.92 -30.17 -1.54
N MET A 106 -1.78 -30.05 -0.52
CA MET A 106 -2.13 -28.76 0.08
C MET A 106 -1.00 -28.16 0.92
N GLU A 107 -0.35 -28.96 1.75
CA GLU A 107 0.79 -28.51 2.55
C GLU A 107 1.98 -28.15 1.65
N TRP A 108 2.22 -28.95 0.60
CA TRP A 108 3.24 -28.64 -0.40
C TRP A 108 2.96 -27.31 -1.13
N ILE A 109 1.70 -27.08 -1.56
CA ILE A 109 1.29 -25.80 -2.17
C ILE A 109 1.50 -24.63 -1.21
N ARG A 110 1.07 -24.77 0.06
CA ARG A 110 1.22 -23.73 1.08
C ARG A 110 2.69 -23.31 1.25
N ARG A 111 3.59 -24.27 1.45
CA ARG A 111 5.04 -24.01 1.59
C ARG A 111 5.63 -23.31 0.36
N LYS A 112 5.20 -23.70 -0.84
CA LYS A 112 5.66 -23.05 -2.09
C LYS A 112 5.16 -21.62 -2.21
N ILE A 113 3.91 -21.35 -1.83
CA ILE A 113 3.38 -19.98 -1.79
C ILE A 113 4.17 -19.13 -0.79
N GLU A 114 4.41 -19.64 0.42
CA GLU A 114 5.17 -18.91 1.47
C GLU A 114 6.59 -18.56 1.02
N LEU A 115 7.30 -19.51 0.39
CA LEU A 115 8.63 -19.28 -0.14
C LEU A 115 8.65 -18.17 -1.20
N VAL A 116 7.68 -18.17 -2.10
CA VAL A 116 7.61 -17.19 -3.20
C VAL A 116 7.12 -15.82 -2.72
N GLN A 117 6.20 -15.78 -1.75
CA GLN A 117 5.74 -14.53 -1.14
C GLN A 117 6.89 -13.77 -0.47
N PHE A 118 7.89 -14.47 0.10
CA PHE A 118 9.08 -13.82 0.62
C PHE A 118 9.82 -13.03 -0.46
N ALA A 119 10.05 -13.63 -1.63
CA ALA A 119 10.73 -12.96 -2.74
C ALA A 119 9.88 -11.82 -3.35
N TRP A 120 8.56 -11.97 -3.40
CA TRP A 120 7.68 -10.90 -3.88
C TRP A 120 7.65 -9.69 -2.97
N ARG A 121 7.86 -9.87 -1.65
CA ARG A 121 7.89 -8.78 -0.69
C ARG A 121 8.92 -7.71 -1.05
N GLU A 122 10.12 -8.10 -1.48
CA GLU A 122 11.17 -7.15 -1.90
C GLU A 122 10.73 -6.30 -3.10
N VAL A 123 10.15 -6.95 -4.12
CA VAL A 123 9.63 -6.26 -5.31
C VAL A 123 8.47 -5.31 -4.96
N GLU A 124 7.66 -5.66 -3.96
CA GLU A 124 6.57 -4.81 -3.48
C GLU A 124 7.09 -3.60 -2.70
N ILE A 125 8.15 -3.75 -1.91
CA ILE A 125 8.86 -2.64 -1.26
C ILE A 125 9.40 -1.67 -2.32
N ASP A 126 10.07 -2.16 -3.35
CA ASP A 126 10.60 -1.32 -4.43
C ASP A 126 9.47 -0.52 -5.12
N ARG A 127 8.33 -1.16 -5.38
CA ARG A 127 7.15 -0.50 -5.95
C ARG A 127 6.55 0.56 -5.02
N LEU A 128 6.59 0.35 -3.71
CA LEU A 128 6.21 1.40 -2.75
C LEU A 128 7.18 2.56 -2.82
N VAL A 129 8.49 2.31 -2.84
CA VAL A 129 9.52 3.37 -2.96
C VAL A 129 9.34 4.18 -4.24
N GLU A 130 9.13 3.51 -5.38
CA GLU A 130 8.82 4.16 -6.65
C GLU A 130 7.53 4.98 -6.58
N GLY A 131 6.48 4.43 -5.97
CA GLY A 131 5.20 5.11 -5.78
C GLY A 131 5.31 6.36 -4.89
N ILE A 132 6.11 6.27 -3.82
CA ILE A 132 6.43 7.40 -2.94
C ILE A 132 7.16 8.49 -3.73
N ALA A 133 8.18 8.11 -4.49
CA ALA A 133 9.01 9.04 -5.27
C ALA A 133 8.25 9.73 -6.42
N ALA A 134 7.15 9.13 -6.91
CA ALA A 134 6.35 9.69 -7.99
C ALA A 134 5.56 10.96 -7.60
N GLY A 135 5.33 11.19 -6.31
CA GLY A 135 4.58 12.35 -5.81
C GLY A 135 5.25 13.01 -4.62
N ARG A 136 4.49 13.86 -3.92
CA ARG A 136 4.95 14.39 -2.63
C ARG A 136 4.69 13.35 -1.55
N PHE A 137 5.75 13.00 -0.83
CA PHE A 137 5.66 12.10 0.29
C PHE A 137 4.81 12.70 1.42
N CYS A 138 3.88 11.92 1.93
CA CYS A 138 3.09 12.23 3.11
C CYS A 138 2.82 10.96 3.90
N HIS A 139 2.67 11.10 5.21
CA HIS A 139 2.26 10.00 6.07
C HIS A 139 0.74 9.81 5.96
N ALA A 140 0.29 8.58 5.71
CA ALA A 140 -1.13 8.27 5.88
C ALA A 140 -1.42 8.04 7.36
N LEU A 141 -2.59 8.48 7.82
CA LEU A 141 -3.07 8.19 9.17
C LEU A 141 -3.37 6.69 9.39
N TYR A 142 -3.67 5.99 8.31
CA TYR A 142 -4.02 4.58 8.33
C TYR A 142 -3.33 3.85 7.19
N VAL A 143 -2.69 2.74 7.54
CA VAL A 143 -2.17 1.73 6.63
C VAL A 143 -2.67 0.39 7.16
N ASP A 144 -3.15 -0.48 6.27
CA ASP A 144 -3.57 -1.83 6.63
C ASP A 144 -2.44 -2.56 7.38
N GLU A 145 -2.78 -3.24 8.48
CA GLU A 145 -1.83 -3.91 9.36
C GLU A 145 -0.92 -4.90 8.61
N SER A 146 -1.45 -5.59 7.59
CA SER A 146 -0.68 -6.53 6.76
C SER A 146 0.37 -5.87 5.87
N CYS A 147 0.28 -4.55 5.69
CA CYS A 147 1.17 -3.73 4.87
C CYS A 147 2.04 -2.78 5.70
N TRP A 148 1.86 -2.72 7.04
CA TRP A 148 2.58 -1.81 7.91
C TRP A 148 4.10 -1.96 7.81
N GLU A 149 4.62 -3.16 8.07
CA GLU A 149 6.05 -3.46 8.04
C GLU A 149 6.70 -3.11 6.68
N MET A 150 6.02 -3.48 5.60
CA MET A 150 6.46 -3.18 4.23
C MET A 150 6.51 -1.67 3.97
N SER A 151 5.54 -0.93 4.48
CA SER A 151 5.45 0.52 4.33
C SER A 151 6.53 1.23 5.13
N GLU A 152 6.83 0.79 6.35
CA GLU A 152 7.94 1.33 7.14
C GLU A 152 9.29 1.13 6.46
N VAL A 153 9.54 -0.07 5.92
CA VAL A 153 10.78 -0.36 5.18
C VAL A 153 10.88 0.54 3.94
N ALA A 154 9.80 0.68 3.18
CA ALA A 154 9.78 1.55 2.00
C ALA A 154 10.01 3.02 2.35
N VAL A 155 9.37 3.53 3.40
CA VAL A 155 9.57 4.90 3.88
C VAL A 155 11.01 5.12 4.32
N TYR A 156 11.58 4.18 5.08
CA TYR A 156 12.97 4.23 5.51
C TYR A 156 13.95 4.25 4.32
N GLN A 157 13.74 3.36 3.34
CA GLN A 157 14.57 3.31 2.12
C GLN A 157 14.48 4.60 1.31
N PHE A 158 13.27 5.16 1.16
CA PHE A 158 13.05 6.43 0.49
C PHE A 158 13.73 7.60 1.23
N GLN A 159 13.59 7.69 2.56
CA GLN A 159 14.25 8.73 3.35
C GLN A 159 15.77 8.64 3.24
N ARG A 160 16.33 7.42 3.23
CA ARG A 160 17.76 7.20 3.07
C ARG A 160 18.27 7.60 1.68
N SER A 161 17.48 7.40 0.63
CA SER A 161 17.87 7.78 -0.74
C SER A 161 17.84 9.30 -0.98
N MET A 162 17.04 10.03 -0.21
CA MET A 162 16.97 11.51 -0.25
C MET A 162 18.16 12.22 0.43
N GLY A 163 19.06 11.48 1.09
CA GLY A 163 20.21 12.03 1.81
C GLY A 163 19.83 12.65 3.17
N PRO A 164 20.81 13.20 3.91
CA PRO A 164 20.55 13.81 5.22
C PRO A 164 19.61 15.01 5.04
N ILE A 165 18.37 14.86 5.50
CA ILE A 165 17.42 15.97 5.56
C ILE A 165 18.02 17.03 6.49
N SER A 166 18.06 18.28 6.04
CA SER A 166 18.60 19.39 6.83
C SER A 166 17.99 19.39 8.25
N ALA A 167 18.80 19.77 9.25
CA ALA A 167 18.48 19.59 10.67
C ALA A 167 17.13 20.19 11.13
N GLY A 168 16.51 21.08 10.34
CA GLY A 168 15.18 21.64 10.59
C GLY A 168 14.03 20.62 10.48
N SER A 169 14.16 19.56 9.69
CA SER A 169 13.05 18.62 9.43
C SER A 169 13.02 17.39 10.37
N LYS A 170 14.09 17.18 11.15
CA LYS A 170 14.24 15.96 11.99
C LYS A 170 13.29 15.93 13.19
N ARG A 171 12.88 17.10 13.72
CA ARG A 171 12.08 17.19 14.97
C ARG A 171 10.68 16.61 14.89
N TYR A 172 10.08 16.49 13.70
CA TYR A 172 8.70 16.01 13.54
C TYR A 172 8.61 14.49 13.40
N LEU A 173 9.65 13.83 12.89
CA LEU A 173 9.67 12.37 12.72
C LEU A 173 9.72 11.65 14.08
N ASP A 174 10.53 12.16 15.02
CA ASP A 174 10.66 11.55 16.35
C ASP A 174 9.37 11.66 17.18
N ALA A 175 8.59 12.72 16.99
CA ALA A 175 7.34 12.95 17.73
C ALA A 175 6.16 12.09 17.22
N GLY A 176 6.12 11.77 15.91
CA GLY A 176 5.06 10.95 15.31
C GLY A 176 5.24 9.44 15.52
N MET A 177 6.48 8.98 15.64
CA MET A 177 6.79 7.55 15.78
C MET A 177 6.87 7.06 17.23
N SER A 178 6.98 7.97 18.21
CA SER A 178 7.03 7.61 19.64
C SER A 178 5.71 7.05 20.19
N GLY A 179 4.61 7.09 19.42
CA GLY A 179 3.29 6.59 19.81
C GLY A 179 2.91 5.21 19.26
N ILE A 180 3.71 4.61 18.37
CA ILE A 180 3.35 3.38 17.66
C ILE A 180 4.52 2.38 17.78
N GLY A 181 4.42 1.47 18.76
CA GLY A 181 4.98 0.11 18.77
C GLY A 181 6.48 -0.12 18.47
N GLN A 182 7.20 -0.68 19.44
CA GLN A 182 8.58 -1.18 19.33
C GLN A 182 8.77 -2.19 18.17
N GLY A 183 9.27 -1.74 17.02
CA GLY A 183 9.50 -2.57 15.82
C GLY A 183 10.96 -2.68 15.35
N GLU A 184 11.94 -2.18 16.11
CA GLU A 184 13.34 -2.05 15.67
C GLU A 184 14.05 -3.39 15.36
N GLY A 185 13.49 -4.53 15.77
CA GLY A 185 14.09 -5.86 15.58
C GLY A 185 13.83 -6.52 14.21
N THR A 186 12.88 -6.05 13.42
CA THR A 186 12.37 -6.83 12.27
C THR A 186 13.16 -6.56 10.98
N VAL A 187 13.61 -5.32 10.76
CA VAL A 187 14.32 -4.91 9.53
C VAL A 187 15.71 -5.57 9.42
N ALA A 188 16.43 -5.70 10.55
CA ALA A 188 17.74 -6.37 10.58
C ALA A 188 17.65 -7.88 10.29
N ARG A 189 16.49 -8.50 10.55
CA ARG A 189 16.27 -9.95 10.42
C ARG A 189 15.92 -10.36 8.98
N LEU A 190 15.31 -9.46 8.20
CA LEU A 190 15.03 -9.69 6.77
C LEU A 190 16.30 -9.72 5.91
N MET A 191 17.32 -8.94 6.28
CA MET A 191 18.58 -8.80 5.53
C MET A 191 19.56 -9.99 5.68
N GLN A 192 19.28 -10.95 6.56
CA GLN A 192 20.19 -12.07 6.88
C GLN A 192 19.75 -13.43 6.32
N ASN A 193 18.82 -13.47 5.37
CA ASN A 193 18.19 -14.73 4.93
C ASN A 193 19.04 -15.53 3.92
N GLU A 194 20.26 -15.95 4.30
CA GLU A 194 21.04 -17.00 3.60
C GLU A 194 20.29 -18.34 3.53
N THR A 195 19.25 -18.52 4.35
CA THR A 195 18.42 -19.71 4.45
C THR A 195 17.56 -19.95 3.20
N VAL A 196 17.13 -18.89 2.50
CA VAL A 196 16.32 -19.02 1.28
C VAL A 196 17.14 -19.58 0.12
N ALA A 197 18.39 -19.15 -0.02
CA ALA A 197 19.29 -19.66 -1.05
C ALA A 197 19.60 -21.16 -0.87
N LYS A 198 19.75 -21.63 0.37
CA LYS A 198 19.99 -23.06 0.68
C LYS A 198 18.75 -23.93 0.41
N LEU A 199 17.55 -23.45 0.73
CA LEU A 199 16.30 -24.16 0.42
C LEU A 199 16.02 -24.25 -1.10
N VAL A 200 16.47 -23.27 -1.88
CA VAL A 200 16.38 -23.31 -3.35
C VAL A 200 17.38 -24.31 -3.96
N GLN A 201 18.53 -24.56 -3.31
CA GLN A 201 19.54 -25.50 -3.81
C GLN A 201 19.25 -26.97 -3.46
N GLU A 202 18.68 -27.26 -2.28
CA GLU A 202 18.37 -28.65 -1.88
C GLU A 202 17.13 -29.21 -2.57
N GLU A 203 16.22 -28.36 -3.07
CA GLU A 203 15.13 -28.75 -3.95
C GLU A 203 15.37 -28.28 -5.39
N ALA A 204 16.55 -28.59 -5.95
CA ALA A 204 16.82 -28.35 -7.36
C ALA A 204 15.66 -28.93 -8.19
N PRO A 205 14.84 -28.10 -8.86
CA PRO A 205 13.72 -28.59 -9.63
C PRO A 205 14.29 -29.48 -10.74
N THR A 206 13.69 -30.65 -10.92
CA THR A 206 13.77 -31.30 -12.24
C THR A 206 13.39 -30.21 -13.26
N PRO A 207 14.22 -29.95 -14.29
CA PRO A 207 13.99 -28.86 -15.21
C PRO A 207 12.55 -28.96 -15.72
N PHE A 208 11.78 -27.89 -15.52
CA PHE A 208 10.41 -27.81 -16.01
C PHE A 208 10.38 -28.29 -17.46
N PRO A 209 9.48 -29.21 -17.84
CA PRO A 209 9.34 -29.57 -19.23
C PRO A 209 9.07 -28.27 -20.00
N ALA A 210 9.95 -27.96 -20.95
CA ALA A 210 9.84 -26.76 -21.77
C ALA A 210 8.40 -26.65 -22.28
N ARG A 211 7.74 -25.53 -22.00
CA ARG A 211 6.40 -25.26 -22.54
C ARG A 211 6.45 -25.52 -24.05
N PRO A 212 5.60 -26.39 -24.63
CA PRO A 212 5.47 -26.45 -26.06
C PRO A 212 5.02 -25.05 -26.53
N ARG A 213 5.87 -24.40 -27.35
CA ARG A 213 5.55 -23.16 -28.05
C ARG A 213 4.41 -23.46 -29.03
N THR A 214 3.18 -23.46 -28.54
CA THR A 214 2.00 -23.43 -29.39
C THR A 214 1.85 -22.00 -29.89
N LEU A 215 2.36 -21.76 -31.10
CA LEU A 215 2.07 -20.59 -31.90
C LEU A 215 0.58 -20.63 -32.26
N PHE A 216 -0.28 -20.08 -31.40
CA PHE A 216 -1.64 -19.75 -31.80
C PHE A 216 -1.63 -18.35 -32.44
N PRO A 217 -1.97 -18.20 -33.73
CA PRO A 217 -2.14 -16.88 -34.32
C PRO A 217 -3.41 -16.26 -33.74
N VAL A 218 -3.24 -15.24 -32.90
CA VAL A 218 -4.34 -14.37 -32.45
C VAL A 218 -4.80 -13.55 -33.65
N ARG A 219 -5.87 -14.01 -34.30
CA ARG A 219 -6.53 -13.31 -35.41
C ARG A 219 -7.41 -12.20 -34.82
N ILE A 220 -6.83 -11.02 -34.62
CA ILE A 220 -7.59 -9.82 -34.23
C ILE A 220 -8.50 -9.43 -35.41
N ARG A 221 -9.79 -9.72 -35.32
CA ARG A 221 -10.81 -9.20 -36.23
C ARG A 221 -11.20 -7.79 -35.79
N SER A 222 -10.58 -6.78 -36.38
CA SER A 222 -11.08 -5.41 -36.34
C SER A 222 -12.38 -5.31 -37.14
N ARG A 223 -13.52 -5.15 -36.45
CA ARG A 223 -14.77 -4.70 -37.07
C ARG A 223 -14.79 -3.17 -37.01
N LEU A 224 -14.57 -2.52 -38.15
CA LEU A 224 -14.90 -1.10 -38.34
C LEU A 224 -16.41 -0.97 -38.58
N PRO A 225 -17.09 0.07 -38.03
CA PRO A 225 -18.48 0.34 -38.35
C PRO A 225 -18.61 0.99 -39.74
N ILE A 226 -19.52 0.45 -40.55
CA ILE A 226 -19.96 0.99 -41.83
C ILE A 226 -20.88 2.18 -41.54
N ILE A 227 -20.42 3.40 -41.82
CA ILE A 227 -21.26 4.60 -41.82
C ILE A 227 -22.04 4.62 -43.14
N SER A 228 -23.31 4.20 -43.07
CA SER A 228 -24.29 4.36 -44.14
C SER A 228 -24.73 5.82 -44.22
N LYS A 229 -24.25 6.57 -45.21
CA LYS A 229 -24.90 7.81 -45.64
C LYS A 229 -26.17 7.45 -46.40
N ARG A 230 -27.34 7.92 -45.92
CA ARG A 230 -28.57 7.95 -46.73
C ARG A 230 -28.71 9.32 -47.41
N PRO A 231 -29.33 9.35 -48.60
CA PRO A 231 -29.56 10.56 -49.40
C PRO A 231 -30.58 11.50 -48.77
#